data_AF-A0A1C5XI20-F1
#
_entry.id   AF-A0A1C5XI20-F1
#
_cell.length_a   1.000
_cell.length_b   1.000
_cell.length_c   1.000
_cell.angle_alpha   90.00
_cell.angle_beta   90.00
_cell.angle_gamma   90.00
#
_symmetry.space_group_name_H-M   'P 1'
#
loop_
_entity.id
_entity.type
_entity.pdbx_description
1 polymer ?
#
loop_
_entity_poly.entity_id
_entity_poly.type
_entity_poly.pdbx_seq_one_letter_code
_entity_poly.pdbx_strand_id
1 'polypeptide(L)'
;MVKINENYQKLPGSYLFSEVARRISVYSAAHPEARIIKLSIGDVTRPLAPAVIQAMQKAVEEMGTFAGFHGYGPEQGYDFLRQAIAQHDYAARGVDIKPEEIFVSDGAKSDCGNIGDIFGVDNIVAVCDPVYPVYVDTNAMAGRAGSYQEELGKWDRLVYMPCVESNGFSPEPPKEKADIIYLCFPNNPTGAVASREQLKAWVDYANKNGSVILYDSAYEAFITEEEIPHTIFEIEGARTCAIEFRSYSKTAGFTGNRCAYTVVPMELERQGVKLNSLWNRRQCTKFNGVPYVIQRGAAAIYTPEGREQTRAAIAYYQNNAKVIREGLSAAGLECFGGVNAPYIWLKTPDGMGSWDFFDLVLDRANVATTPGAGFGPSGEGYIRLTAFGDADATQEAVDRIRAMLDK
;
A
#
# COMPACT_ATOMS: atom_id res chain seq x y z
N MET A 1 -28.12 -9.55 -27.33
CA MET A 1 -26.65 -9.52 -27.15
C MET A 1 -26.38 -9.24 -25.67
N VAL A 2 -25.43 -9.95 -25.05
CA VAL A 2 -25.05 -9.68 -23.65
C VAL A 2 -24.37 -8.30 -23.59
N LYS A 3 -24.74 -7.45 -22.63
CA LYS A 3 -24.06 -6.16 -22.39
C LYS A 3 -22.84 -6.39 -21.49
N ILE A 4 -21.70 -5.84 -21.87
CA ILE A 4 -20.48 -5.84 -21.05
C ILE A 4 -20.55 -4.73 -19.99
N ASN A 5 -19.61 -4.74 -19.03
CA ASN A 5 -19.44 -3.60 -18.12
C ASN A 5 -18.70 -2.47 -18.86
N GLU A 6 -19.46 -1.49 -19.35
CA GLU A 6 -18.95 -0.34 -20.12
C GLU A 6 -17.99 0.55 -19.31
N ASN A 7 -17.98 0.47 -17.97
CA ASN A 7 -17.04 1.24 -17.16
C ASN A 7 -15.57 0.88 -17.42
N TYR A 8 -15.29 -0.37 -17.84
CA TYR A 8 -13.94 -0.79 -18.22
C TYR A 8 -13.43 -0.06 -19.46
N GLN A 9 -14.32 0.43 -20.33
CA GLN A 9 -13.93 1.18 -21.53
C GLN A 9 -13.54 2.63 -21.25
N LYS A 10 -13.81 3.11 -20.03
CA LYS A 10 -13.47 4.47 -19.59
C LYS A 10 -12.10 4.57 -18.94
N LEU A 11 -11.47 3.44 -18.59
CA LEU A 11 -10.17 3.43 -17.92
C LEU A 11 -9.08 3.95 -18.88
N PRO A 12 -8.24 4.90 -18.45
CA PRO A 12 -7.16 5.41 -19.29
C PRO A 12 -6.02 4.39 -19.41
N GLY A 13 -5.49 4.22 -20.62
CA GLY A 13 -4.26 3.48 -20.89
C GLY A 13 -4.14 2.10 -20.22
N SER A 14 -2.89 1.66 -20.00
CA SER A 14 -2.61 0.46 -19.21
C SER A 14 -2.22 0.84 -17.78
N TYR A 15 -2.57 -0.02 -16.82
CA TYR A 15 -2.20 0.14 -15.40
C TYR A 15 -0.72 0.52 -15.22
N LEU A 16 -0.41 1.54 -14.42
CA LEU A 16 0.94 2.15 -14.27
C LEU A 16 2.09 1.14 -14.29
N PHE A 17 2.03 0.12 -13.43
CA PHE A 17 3.13 -0.83 -13.28
C PHE A 17 3.29 -1.76 -14.48
N SER A 18 2.22 -1.99 -15.25
CA SER A 18 2.28 -2.71 -16.52
C SER A 18 3.00 -1.89 -17.59
N GLU A 19 2.76 -0.58 -17.65
CA GLU A 19 3.47 0.31 -18.58
C GLU A 19 4.96 0.46 -18.23
N VAL A 20 5.29 0.65 -16.95
CA VAL A 20 6.69 0.67 -16.49
C VAL A 20 7.40 -0.63 -16.83
N ALA A 21 6.77 -1.79 -16.57
CA ALA A 21 7.33 -3.09 -16.93
C ALA A 21 7.54 -3.25 -18.44
N ARG A 22 6.59 -2.76 -19.25
CA ARG A 22 6.69 -2.77 -20.72
C ARG A 22 7.89 -1.94 -21.20
N ARG A 23 8.06 -0.70 -20.72
CA ARG A 23 9.20 0.16 -21.11
C ARG A 23 10.54 -0.43 -20.71
N ILE A 24 10.66 -0.95 -19.49
CA ILE A 24 11.87 -1.65 -19.03
C ILE A 24 12.16 -2.84 -19.95
N SER A 25 11.15 -3.64 -20.30
CA SER A 25 11.33 -4.79 -21.19
C SER A 25 11.79 -4.40 -22.59
N VAL A 26 11.24 -3.32 -23.16
CA VAL A 26 11.65 -2.79 -24.47
C VAL A 26 13.10 -2.30 -24.41
N TYR A 27 13.46 -1.54 -23.37
CA TYR A 27 14.83 -1.06 -23.16
C TYR A 27 15.83 -2.22 -22.99
N SER A 28 15.50 -3.23 -22.16
CA SER A 28 16.34 -4.42 -21.99
C SER A 28 16.57 -5.19 -23.29
N ALA A 29 15.55 -5.25 -24.16
CA ALA A 29 15.68 -5.93 -25.45
C ALA A 29 16.56 -5.15 -26.45
N ALA A 30 16.53 -3.82 -26.40
CA ALA A 30 17.36 -2.94 -27.23
C ALA A 30 18.81 -2.83 -26.73
N HIS A 31 19.03 -3.01 -25.42
CA HIS A 31 20.32 -2.88 -24.75
C HIS A 31 20.66 -4.13 -23.91
N PRO A 32 20.89 -5.29 -24.54
CA PRO A 32 21.14 -6.55 -23.83
C PRO A 32 22.38 -6.53 -22.91
N GLU A 33 23.31 -5.62 -23.15
CA GLU A 33 24.50 -5.37 -22.33
C GLU A 33 24.24 -4.47 -21.11
N ALA A 34 23.14 -3.72 -21.10
CA ALA A 34 22.83 -2.79 -20.03
C ALA A 34 22.40 -3.53 -18.76
N ARG A 35 23.18 -3.38 -17.69
CA ARG A 35 22.82 -3.92 -16.38
C ARG A 35 21.86 -2.96 -15.67
N ILE A 36 20.57 -3.21 -15.82
CA ILE A 36 19.50 -2.40 -15.23
C ILE A 36 19.33 -2.72 -13.74
N ILE A 37 19.43 -1.69 -12.90
CA ILE A 37 19.07 -1.77 -11.48
C ILE A 37 17.61 -1.35 -11.33
N LYS A 38 16.77 -2.21 -10.75
CA LYS A 38 15.32 -1.97 -10.65
C LYS A 38 14.96 -1.36 -9.29
N LEU A 39 14.75 -0.05 -9.27
CA LEU A 39 14.18 0.69 -8.13
C LEU A 39 12.75 1.18 -8.45
N SER A 40 12.04 0.44 -9.31
CA SER A 40 10.71 0.78 -9.80
C SER A 40 9.60 0.18 -8.94
N ILE A 41 9.16 -1.05 -9.25
CA ILE A 41 8.12 -1.76 -8.49
C ILE A 41 8.64 -2.01 -7.08
N GLY A 42 7.82 -1.67 -6.07
CA GLY A 42 8.19 -1.87 -4.69
C GLY A 42 8.08 -3.34 -4.27
N ASP A 43 8.74 -4.29 -4.94
CA ASP A 43 8.76 -5.71 -4.59
C ASP A 43 9.95 -6.03 -3.68
N VAL A 44 9.72 -6.81 -2.62
CA VAL A 44 10.76 -7.13 -1.63
C VAL A 44 11.75 -8.15 -2.21
N THR A 45 13.01 -8.01 -1.80
CA THR A 45 14.17 -8.78 -2.29
C THR A 45 14.82 -9.69 -1.25
N ARG A 46 14.54 -9.51 0.05
CA ARG A 46 15.09 -10.30 1.14
C ARG A 46 14.32 -11.61 1.25
N PRO A 47 14.99 -12.73 1.55
CA PRO A 47 14.30 -14.00 1.78
C PRO A 47 13.39 -13.90 3.01
N LEU A 48 12.42 -14.81 3.10
CA LEU A 48 11.57 -14.94 4.29
C LEU A 48 12.42 -15.18 5.54
N ALA A 49 11.98 -14.64 6.67
CA ALA A 49 12.65 -14.85 7.95
C ALA A 49 12.74 -16.37 8.27
N PRO A 50 13.85 -16.85 8.87
CA PRO A 50 14.00 -18.26 9.23
C PRO A 50 12.84 -18.82 10.06
N ALA A 51 12.30 -18.07 11.02
CA ALA A 51 11.14 -18.48 11.82
C ALA A 51 9.89 -18.71 10.96
N VAL A 52 9.67 -17.87 9.93
CA VAL A 52 8.58 -18.02 8.97
C VAL A 52 8.77 -19.28 8.14
N ILE A 53 9.97 -19.51 7.62
CA ILE A 53 10.28 -20.72 6.82
C ILE A 53 10.03 -21.98 7.65
N GLN A 54 10.53 -22.03 8.89
CA GLN A 54 10.35 -23.17 9.79
C GLN A 54 8.86 -23.43 10.08
N ALA A 55 8.08 -22.37 10.33
CA ALA A 55 6.64 -22.50 10.58
C ALA A 55 5.89 -23.01 9.35
N MET A 56 6.25 -22.53 8.15
CA MET A 56 5.67 -22.99 6.90
C MET A 56 6.03 -24.46 6.62
N GLN A 57 7.30 -24.86 6.79
CA GLN A 57 7.74 -26.25 6.63
C GLN A 57 6.97 -27.20 7.55
N LYS A 58 6.89 -26.85 8.84
CA LYS A 58 6.12 -27.63 9.81
C LYS A 58 4.63 -27.73 9.44
N ALA A 59 4.04 -26.66 8.93
CA ALA A 59 2.64 -26.66 8.49
C ALA A 59 2.42 -27.56 7.26
N VAL A 60 3.38 -27.60 6.33
CA VAL A 60 3.34 -28.53 5.19
C VAL A 60 3.43 -29.98 5.66
N GLU A 61 4.36 -30.29 6.58
CA GLU A 61 4.49 -31.62 7.18
C GLU A 61 3.21 -32.04 7.92
N GLU A 62 2.59 -31.13 8.68
CA GLU A 62 1.33 -31.35 9.38
C GLU A 62 0.22 -31.76 8.41
N MET A 63 0.08 -31.02 7.29
CA MET A 63 -0.88 -31.32 6.24
C MET A 63 -0.57 -32.60 5.45
N GLY A 64 0.62 -33.19 5.60
CA GLY A 64 1.00 -34.46 4.99
C GLY A 64 0.38 -35.69 5.67
N THR A 65 -0.36 -35.51 6.77
CA THR A 65 -0.97 -36.60 7.54
C THR A 65 -2.49 -36.52 7.51
N PHE A 66 -3.18 -37.66 7.62
CA PHE A 66 -4.65 -37.68 7.67
C PHE A 66 -5.21 -36.86 8.85
N ALA A 67 -4.57 -36.92 10.02
CA ALA A 67 -5.02 -36.23 11.23
C ALA A 67 -4.70 -34.73 11.24
N GLY A 68 -3.63 -34.31 10.55
CA GLY A 68 -3.18 -32.91 10.48
C GLY A 68 -3.58 -32.20 9.18
N PHE A 69 -4.34 -32.84 8.30
CA PHE A 69 -4.79 -32.22 7.05
C PHE A 69 -5.82 -31.13 7.31
N HIS A 70 -5.61 -29.96 6.69
CA HIS A 70 -6.52 -28.82 6.73
C HIS A 70 -7.07 -28.58 5.32
N GLY A 71 -8.40 -28.69 5.15
CA GLY A 71 -9.09 -28.39 3.89
C GLY A 71 -9.34 -26.88 3.72
N TYR A 72 -10.57 -26.51 3.34
CA TYR A 72 -10.99 -25.11 3.43
C TYR A 72 -10.96 -24.67 4.89
N GLY A 73 -10.24 -23.57 5.14
CA GLY A 73 -10.19 -22.94 6.46
C GLY A 73 -11.37 -22.00 6.70
N PRO A 74 -11.48 -21.41 7.90
CA PRO A 74 -12.45 -20.37 8.17
C PRO A 74 -12.20 -19.16 7.26
N GLU A 75 -13.25 -18.60 6.66
CA GLU A 75 -13.14 -17.56 5.63
C GLU A 75 -12.61 -16.22 6.18
N GLN A 76 -12.75 -15.99 7.50
CA GLN A 76 -12.15 -14.84 8.20
C GLN A 76 -10.65 -15.03 8.51
N GLY A 77 -10.12 -16.25 8.38
CA GLY A 77 -8.79 -16.61 8.84
C GLY A 77 -8.78 -17.39 10.16
N TYR A 78 -7.72 -18.16 10.37
CA TYR A 78 -7.59 -19.02 11.54
C TYR A 78 -7.42 -18.20 12.82
N ASP A 79 -8.02 -18.70 13.92
CA ASP A 79 -8.04 -18.04 15.22
C ASP A 79 -6.65 -17.68 15.73
N PHE A 80 -5.66 -18.57 15.57
CA PHE A 80 -4.30 -18.33 16.03
C PHE A 80 -3.68 -17.07 15.41
N LEU A 81 -4.01 -16.77 14.15
CA LEU A 81 -3.47 -15.60 13.46
C LEU A 81 -4.26 -14.36 13.85
N ARG A 82 -5.59 -14.43 13.89
CA ARG A 82 -6.45 -13.30 14.29
C ARG A 82 -6.16 -12.86 15.73
N GLN A 83 -5.93 -13.81 16.65
CA GLN A 83 -5.52 -13.51 18.03
C GLN A 83 -4.13 -12.88 18.10
N ALA A 84 -3.16 -13.39 17.34
CA ALA A 84 -1.82 -12.81 17.30
C ALA A 84 -1.84 -11.37 16.78
N ILE A 85 -2.60 -11.10 15.73
CA ILE A 85 -2.83 -9.75 15.19
C ILE A 85 -3.44 -8.84 16.27
N ALA A 86 -4.58 -9.24 16.86
CA ALA A 86 -5.26 -8.46 17.89
C ALA A 86 -4.33 -8.11 19.07
N GLN A 87 -3.51 -9.08 19.50
CA GLN A 87 -2.60 -8.89 20.63
C GLN A 87 -1.40 -8.00 20.29
N HIS A 88 -0.75 -8.22 19.16
CA HIS A 88 0.56 -7.63 18.86
C HIS A 88 0.50 -6.36 18.03
N ASP A 89 -0.48 -6.22 17.14
CA ASP A 89 -0.61 -5.04 16.30
C ASP A 89 -1.50 -3.96 16.94
N TYR A 90 -2.43 -4.36 17.82
CA TYR A 90 -3.42 -3.45 18.42
C TYR A 90 -3.30 -3.36 19.95
N ALA A 91 -3.52 -4.45 20.69
CA ALA A 91 -3.54 -4.41 22.15
C ALA A 91 -2.20 -3.96 22.77
N ALA A 92 -1.07 -4.37 22.17
CA ALA A 92 0.27 -3.90 22.55
C ALA A 92 0.46 -2.38 22.38
N ARG A 93 -0.40 -1.71 21.61
CA ARG A 93 -0.45 -0.26 21.40
C ARG A 93 -1.58 0.42 22.19
N GLY A 94 -2.25 -0.30 23.09
CA GLY A 94 -3.39 0.21 23.86
C GLY A 94 -4.70 0.31 23.08
N VAL A 95 -4.79 -0.30 21.90
CA VAL A 95 -5.98 -0.31 21.06
C VAL A 95 -6.76 -1.61 21.27
N ASP A 96 -8.06 -1.51 21.56
CA ASP A 96 -8.92 -2.67 21.69
C ASP A 96 -9.54 -3.08 20.34
N ILE A 97 -8.88 -3.97 19.61
CA ILE A 97 -9.43 -4.68 18.44
C ILE A 97 -9.65 -6.14 18.81
N LYS A 98 -10.84 -6.69 18.54
CA LYS A 98 -11.15 -8.10 18.81
C LYS A 98 -10.88 -8.99 17.59
N PRO A 99 -10.58 -10.29 17.78
CA PRO A 99 -10.37 -11.22 16.66
C PRO A 99 -11.51 -11.25 15.64
N GLU A 100 -12.77 -11.06 16.06
CA GLU A 100 -13.96 -11.04 15.18
C GLU A 100 -14.06 -9.79 14.30
N GLU A 101 -13.23 -8.78 14.58
CA GLU A 101 -13.10 -7.57 13.77
C GLU A 101 -12.03 -7.75 12.67
N ILE A 102 -11.27 -8.85 12.67
CA ILE A 102 -10.12 -9.08 11.79
C ILE A 102 -10.46 -10.13 10.71
N PHE A 103 -10.24 -9.76 9.45
CA PHE A 103 -10.44 -10.61 8.28
C PHE A 103 -9.13 -10.80 7.54
N VAL A 104 -8.56 -12.00 7.58
CA VAL A 104 -7.33 -12.38 6.88
C VAL A 104 -7.62 -12.58 5.39
N SER A 105 -6.80 -12.00 4.52
CA SER A 105 -6.99 -11.97 3.07
C SER A 105 -5.70 -12.27 2.29
N ASP A 106 -5.84 -12.49 0.99
CA ASP A 106 -4.72 -12.75 0.09
C ASP A 106 -3.91 -11.48 -0.30
N GLY A 107 -4.27 -10.31 0.22
CA GLY A 107 -3.54 -9.08 -0.01
C GLY A 107 -4.35 -7.81 0.18
N ALA A 108 -3.69 -6.75 0.67
CA ALA A 108 -4.29 -5.42 0.80
C ALA A 108 -4.78 -4.86 -0.55
N LYS A 109 -4.12 -5.20 -1.68
CA LYS A 109 -4.62 -4.86 -3.03
C LYS A 109 -6.01 -5.46 -3.29
N SER A 110 -6.21 -6.73 -2.94
CA SER A 110 -7.51 -7.40 -3.10
C SER A 110 -8.54 -6.76 -2.18
N ASP A 111 -8.20 -6.50 -0.92
CA ASP A 111 -9.14 -5.91 0.04
C ASP A 111 -9.54 -4.50 -0.37
N CYS A 112 -8.58 -3.60 -0.62
CA CYS A 112 -8.84 -2.23 -1.07
C CYS A 112 -9.62 -2.20 -2.38
N GLY A 113 -9.32 -3.13 -3.30
CA GLY A 113 -10.01 -3.23 -4.57
C GLY A 113 -11.46 -3.72 -4.46
N ASN A 114 -11.74 -4.59 -3.48
CA ASN A 114 -13.03 -5.24 -3.34
C ASN A 114 -13.92 -4.67 -2.23
N ILE A 115 -13.40 -3.82 -1.34
CA ILE A 115 -14.19 -3.22 -0.25
C ILE A 115 -15.37 -2.40 -0.79
N GLY A 116 -15.28 -1.90 -2.03
CA GLY A 116 -16.39 -1.27 -2.74
C GLY A 116 -17.64 -2.17 -2.90
N ASP A 117 -17.51 -3.50 -2.80
CA ASP A 117 -18.64 -4.44 -2.91
C ASP A 117 -19.71 -4.23 -1.84
N ILE A 118 -19.34 -3.69 -0.66
CA ILE A 118 -20.27 -3.51 0.46
C ILE A 118 -20.91 -2.11 0.51
N PHE A 119 -20.58 -1.24 -0.44
CA PHE A 119 -21.07 0.13 -0.51
C PHE A 119 -21.97 0.36 -1.73
N GLY A 120 -22.91 1.30 -1.63
CA GLY A 120 -23.67 1.77 -2.79
C GLY A 120 -22.76 2.39 -3.86
N VAL A 121 -23.18 2.31 -5.12
CA VAL A 121 -22.44 2.92 -6.25
C VAL A 121 -22.56 4.44 -6.29
N ASP A 122 -23.49 5.01 -5.51
CA ASP A 122 -23.77 6.44 -5.56
C ASP A 122 -22.96 7.31 -4.59
N ASN A 123 -22.18 6.68 -3.71
CA ASN A 123 -21.33 7.36 -2.74
C ASN A 123 -20.28 8.23 -3.43
N ILE A 124 -20.05 9.42 -2.86
CA ILE A 124 -18.94 10.30 -3.27
C ILE A 124 -17.65 9.76 -2.66
N VAL A 125 -16.65 9.48 -3.49
CA VAL A 125 -15.38 8.88 -3.08
C VAL A 125 -14.29 9.95 -3.13
N ALA A 126 -13.59 10.13 -2.02
CA ALA A 126 -12.40 10.96 -1.92
C ALA A 126 -11.13 10.11 -1.87
N VAL A 127 -10.10 10.53 -2.60
CA VAL A 127 -8.80 9.85 -2.69
C VAL A 127 -7.67 10.88 -2.55
N CYS A 128 -6.60 10.50 -1.84
CA CYS A 128 -5.34 11.25 -1.89
C CYS A 128 -4.81 11.34 -3.33
N ASP A 129 -4.08 12.40 -3.66
CA ASP A 129 -3.48 12.62 -4.98
C ASP A 129 -2.09 13.25 -4.82
N PRO A 130 -0.98 12.57 -5.10
CA PRO A 130 -0.89 11.23 -5.65
C PRO A 130 -1.17 10.12 -4.63
N VAL A 131 -1.61 8.96 -5.10
CA VAL A 131 -1.79 7.76 -4.28
C VAL A 131 -1.74 6.49 -5.11
N TYR A 132 -1.68 5.34 -4.45
CA TYR A 132 -1.75 4.03 -5.09
C TYR A 132 -2.99 3.89 -6.01
N PRO A 133 -2.81 3.58 -7.31
CA PRO A 133 -3.87 3.73 -8.31
C PRO A 133 -5.05 2.75 -8.16
N VAL A 134 -4.89 1.68 -7.37
CA VAL A 134 -5.96 0.68 -7.16
C VAL A 134 -7.23 1.33 -6.61
N TYR A 135 -7.13 2.33 -5.74
CA TYR A 135 -8.30 2.97 -5.15
C TYR A 135 -9.16 3.68 -6.21
N VAL A 136 -8.51 4.33 -7.17
CA VAL A 136 -9.16 5.03 -8.29
C VAL A 136 -9.72 4.02 -9.28
N ASP A 137 -8.88 3.09 -9.74
CA ASP A 137 -9.23 2.15 -10.81
C ASP A 137 -10.41 1.24 -10.42
N THR A 138 -10.47 0.74 -9.18
CA THR A 138 -11.58 -0.13 -8.77
C THR A 138 -12.88 0.62 -8.55
N ASN A 139 -12.82 1.88 -8.11
CA ASN A 139 -14.00 2.74 -8.08
C ASN A 139 -14.48 3.09 -9.50
N ALA A 140 -13.58 3.26 -10.46
CA ALA A 140 -13.92 3.41 -11.87
C ALA A 140 -14.57 2.15 -12.45
N MET A 141 -13.95 0.97 -12.27
CA MET A 141 -14.50 -0.32 -12.71
C MET A 141 -15.91 -0.60 -12.16
N ALA A 142 -16.17 -0.17 -10.92
CA ALA A 142 -17.46 -0.29 -10.25
C ALA A 142 -18.48 0.79 -10.63
N GLY A 143 -18.12 1.77 -11.47
CA GLY A 143 -19.01 2.83 -11.94
C GLY A 143 -19.18 4.01 -10.98
N ARG A 144 -18.36 4.12 -9.92
CA ARG A 144 -18.40 5.23 -8.96
C ARG A 144 -17.64 6.47 -9.42
N ALA A 145 -16.68 6.31 -10.33
CA ALA A 145 -15.80 7.39 -10.76
C ALA A 145 -16.37 8.30 -11.88
N GLY A 146 -17.49 7.91 -12.52
CA GLY A 146 -18.11 8.73 -13.58
C GLY A 146 -17.40 8.58 -14.93
N SER A 147 -16.94 9.70 -15.50
CA SER A 147 -16.19 9.76 -16.77
C SER A 147 -14.76 10.26 -16.53
N TYR A 148 -13.82 9.70 -17.29
CA TYR A 148 -12.43 10.16 -17.25
C TYR A 148 -12.26 11.41 -18.11
N GLN A 149 -11.68 12.45 -17.53
CA GLN A 149 -11.35 13.72 -18.19
C GLN A 149 -9.86 13.71 -18.52
N GLU A 150 -9.52 13.29 -19.74
CA GLU A 150 -8.13 13.08 -20.20
C GLU A 150 -7.26 14.32 -20.00
N GLU A 151 -7.77 15.51 -20.35
CA GLU A 151 -7.08 16.79 -20.20
C GLU A 151 -6.71 17.14 -18.75
N LEU A 152 -7.44 16.61 -17.77
CA LEU A 152 -7.18 16.86 -16.34
C LEU A 152 -6.48 15.69 -15.65
N GLY A 153 -6.38 14.54 -16.30
CA GLY A 153 -5.91 13.31 -15.68
C GLY A 153 -6.81 12.80 -14.54
N LYS A 154 -8.09 13.18 -14.50
CA LYS A 154 -9.00 12.97 -13.36
C LYS A 154 -10.35 12.38 -13.78
N TRP A 155 -10.98 11.70 -12.84
CA TRP A 155 -12.37 11.27 -12.92
C TRP A 155 -13.32 12.34 -12.38
N ASP A 156 -14.44 12.58 -13.05
CA ASP A 156 -15.34 13.71 -12.74
C ASP A 156 -16.25 13.51 -11.52
N ARG A 157 -16.30 12.29 -10.96
CA ARG A 157 -17.09 11.96 -9.76
C ARG A 157 -16.24 11.59 -8.55
N LEU A 158 -14.91 11.69 -8.64
CA LEU A 158 -14.01 11.50 -7.50
C LEU A 158 -13.56 12.85 -6.95
N VAL A 159 -13.46 12.95 -5.62
CA VAL A 159 -12.85 14.09 -4.95
C VAL A 159 -11.35 13.81 -4.78
N TYR A 160 -10.51 14.51 -5.53
CA TYR A 160 -9.07 14.40 -5.42
C TYR A 160 -8.55 15.32 -4.33
N MET A 161 -7.83 14.77 -3.36
CA MET A 161 -7.28 15.47 -2.20
C MET A 161 -5.77 15.65 -2.40
N PRO A 162 -5.28 16.83 -2.81
CA PRO A 162 -3.89 17.01 -3.17
C PRO A 162 -2.94 16.78 -1.98
N CYS A 163 -2.02 15.85 -2.13
CA CYS A 163 -0.84 15.61 -1.31
C CYS A 163 0.33 16.27 -2.03
N VAL A 164 0.64 17.51 -1.67
CA VAL A 164 1.64 18.32 -2.36
C VAL A 164 2.70 18.80 -1.39
N GLU A 165 3.84 19.24 -1.91
CA GLU A 165 4.95 19.70 -1.08
C GLU A 165 4.52 20.77 -0.06
N SER A 166 3.67 21.72 -0.46
CA SER A 166 3.18 22.82 0.39
C SER A 166 2.34 22.38 1.61
N ASN A 167 1.78 21.17 1.61
CA ASN A 167 1.07 20.59 2.77
C ASN A 167 1.80 19.39 3.38
N GLY A 168 3.09 19.22 3.07
CA GLY A 168 3.87 18.08 3.54
C GLY A 168 3.37 16.73 3.02
N PHE A 169 2.70 16.73 1.86
CA PHE A 169 2.09 15.55 1.25
C PHE A 169 1.02 14.86 2.12
N SER A 170 0.38 15.61 3.02
CA SER A 170 -0.74 15.16 3.85
C SER A 170 -1.94 16.08 3.61
N PRO A 171 -3.05 15.57 3.02
CA PRO A 171 -4.17 16.40 2.65
C PRO A 171 -5.05 16.72 3.86
N GLU A 172 -5.77 17.84 3.76
CA GLU A 172 -6.83 18.21 4.70
C GLU A 172 -8.19 17.64 4.24
N PRO A 173 -9.16 17.47 5.16
CA PRO A 173 -10.54 17.15 4.80
C PRO A 173 -11.12 18.08 3.73
N PRO A 174 -11.77 17.53 2.68
CA PRO A 174 -12.35 18.36 1.63
C PRO A 174 -13.51 19.21 2.19
N LYS A 175 -13.74 20.36 1.54
CA LYS A 175 -14.87 21.25 1.89
C LYS A 175 -16.22 20.60 1.58
N GLU A 176 -16.27 19.83 0.51
CA GLU A 176 -17.44 19.07 0.09
C GLU A 176 -17.49 17.71 0.80
N LYS A 177 -18.70 17.25 1.11
CA LYS A 177 -18.90 15.98 1.81
C LYS A 177 -18.49 14.82 0.90
N ALA A 178 -17.56 14.00 1.39
CA ALA A 178 -17.24 12.69 0.82
C ALA A 178 -17.84 11.59 1.71
N ASP A 179 -18.41 10.54 1.11
CA ASP A 179 -19.00 9.42 1.85
C ASP A 179 -17.95 8.33 2.16
N ILE A 180 -17.00 8.13 1.25
CA ILE A 180 -15.90 7.16 1.37
C ILE A 180 -14.57 7.90 1.18
N ILE A 181 -13.61 7.71 2.08
CA ILE A 181 -12.35 8.47 2.11
C ILE A 181 -11.18 7.48 2.14
N TYR A 182 -10.39 7.41 1.07
CA TYR A 182 -9.17 6.62 1.05
C TYR A 182 -8.01 7.44 1.59
N LEU A 183 -7.42 6.99 2.70
CA LEU A 183 -6.18 7.52 3.27
C LEU A 183 -5.13 6.41 3.26
N CYS A 184 -3.91 6.72 2.83
CA CYS A 184 -2.79 5.78 2.81
C CYS A 184 -1.62 6.38 3.58
N PHE A 185 -1.30 5.81 4.73
CA PHE A 185 -0.24 6.29 5.62
C PHE A 185 0.50 5.11 6.29
N PRO A 186 1.82 4.98 6.12
CA PRO A 186 2.69 5.81 5.27
C PRO A 186 2.29 5.76 3.78
N ASN A 187 2.29 6.92 3.12
CA ASN A 187 1.75 7.09 1.78
C ASN A 187 2.66 6.45 0.71
N ASN A 188 2.04 5.75 -0.22
CA ASN A 188 2.66 5.38 -1.49
C ASN A 188 2.04 6.26 -2.59
N PRO A 189 2.80 7.17 -3.23
CA PRO A 189 4.26 7.10 -3.40
C PRO A 189 5.13 8.00 -2.51
N THR A 190 4.55 8.95 -1.77
CA THR A 190 5.32 10.09 -1.21
C THR A 190 6.19 9.73 0.00
N GLY A 191 5.87 8.64 0.69
CA GLY A 191 6.46 8.25 1.96
C GLY A 191 6.02 9.10 3.15
N ALA A 192 5.06 10.00 2.95
CA ALA A 192 4.53 10.85 4.02
C ALA A 192 3.73 10.05 5.05
N VAL A 193 3.69 10.57 6.27
CA VAL A 193 2.89 10.04 7.39
C VAL A 193 1.92 11.11 7.85
N ALA A 194 0.88 10.71 8.58
CA ALA A 194 -0.03 11.62 9.23
C ALA A 194 0.24 11.65 10.74
N SER A 195 0.36 12.85 11.28
CA SER A 195 0.40 13.08 12.73
C SER A 195 -0.92 12.70 13.40
N ARG A 196 -0.88 12.53 14.72
CA ARG A 196 -2.08 12.29 15.54
C ARG A 196 -3.13 13.38 15.34
N GLU A 197 -2.70 14.64 15.24
CA GLU A 197 -3.57 15.81 15.03
C GLU A 197 -4.25 15.76 13.67
N GLN A 198 -3.49 15.44 12.61
CA GLN A 198 -4.04 15.30 11.25
C GLN A 198 -5.05 14.15 11.18
N LEU A 199 -4.73 12.99 11.76
CA LEU A 199 -5.67 11.86 11.80
C LEU A 199 -6.91 12.17 12.65
N LYS A 200 -6.76 12.93 13.74
CA LYS A 200 -7.91 13.38 14.55
C LYS A 200 -8.85 14.27 13.74
N ALA A 201 -8.33 15.20 12.93
CA ALA A 201 -9.15 16.02 12.04
C ALA A 201 -9.94 15.17 11.03
N TRP A 202 -9.34 14.10 10.50
CA TRP A 202 -10.01 13.15 9.63
C TRP A 202 -11.11 12.36 10.33
N VAL A 203 -10.84 11.82 11.52
CA VAL A 203 -11.82 11.07 12.33
C VAL A 203 -13.00 11.96 12.70
N ASP A 204 -12.74 13.21 13.10
CA ASP A 204 -13.79 14.18 13.42
C ASP A 204 -14.65 14.53 12.21
N TYR A 205 -14.01 14.76 11.06
CA TYR A 205 -14.70 14.99 9.80
C TYR A 205 -15.58 13.80 9.42
N ALA A 206 -15.06 12.58 9.50
CA ALA A 206 -15.78 11.39 9.09
C ALA A 206 -16.98 11.09 10.00
N ASN A 207 -16.81 11.19 11.32
CA ASN A 207 -17.90 11.02 12.27
C ASN A 207 -18.97 12.11 12.12
N LYS A 208 -18.58 13.37 11.92
CA LYS A 208 -19.51 14.49 11.68
C LYS A 208 -20.38 14.29 10.44
N ASN A 209 -19.81 13.71 9.37
CA ASN A 209 -20.48 13.57 8.08
C ASN A 209 -21.11 12.18 7.85
N GLY A 210 -20.87 11.23 8.76
CA GLY A 210 -21.23 9.82 8.54
C GLY A 210 -20.38 9.15 7.45
N SER A 211 -19.21 9.68 7.14
CA SER A 211 -18.28 9.14 6.14
C SER A 211 -17.55 7.91 6.67
N VAL A 212 -17.05 7.06 5.77
CA VAL A 212 -16.20 5.91 6.12
C VAL A 212 -14.79 6.16 5.61
N ILE A 213 -13.82 6.13 6.53
CA ILE A 213 -12.39 6.15 6.23
C ILE A 213 -11.96 4.73 5.89
N LEU A 214 -11.32 4.59 4.75
CA LEU A 214 -10.63 3.40 4.27
C LEU A 214 -9.13 3.67 4.42
N TYR A 215 -8.57 3.24 5.55
CA TYR A 215 -7.21 3.54 5.98
C TYR A 215 -6.25 2.42 5.58
N ASP A 216 -5.40 2.65 4.58
CA ASP A 216 -4.37 1.70 4.17
C ASP A 216 -3.06 1.99 4.92
N SER A 217 -2.69 1.09 5.82
CA SER A 217 -1.46 1.12 6.62
C SER A 217 -0.50 -0.02 6.26
N ALA A 218 -0.48 -0.44 4.98
CA ALA A 218 0.42 -1.48 4.48
C ALA A 218 1.92 -1.24 4.72
N TYR A 219 2.34 0.00 4.97
CA TYR A 219 3.72 0.39 5.24
C TYR A 219 4.01 0.73 6.70
N GLU A 220 3.05 0.53 7.62
CA GLU A 220 3.19 0.91 9.03
C GLU A 220 4.48 0.42 9.68
N ALA A 221 4.94 -0.78 9.34
CA ALA A 221 6.11 -1.37 9.98
C ALA A 221 7.42 -0.59 9.68
N PHE A 222 7.38 0.34 8.73
CA PHE A 222 8.50 1.23 8.37
C PHE A 222 8.51 2.55 9.12
N ILE A 223 7.47 2.89 9.89
CA ILE A 223 7.44 4.10 10.72
C ILE A 223 8.58 4.03 11.75
N THR A 224 9.37 5.10 11.84
CA THR A 224 10.51 5.22 12.77
C THR A 224 10.30 6.29 13.83
N GLU A 225 9.43 7.27 13.56
CA GLU A 225 9.14 8.36 14.48
C GLU A 225 8.10 7.93 15.52
N GLU A 226 8.45 8.08 16.80
CA GLU A 226 7.67 7.56 17.94
C GLU A 226 6.26 8.16 18.08
N GLU A 227 6.11 9.45 17.73
CA GLU A 227 4.84 10.18 17.86
C GLU A 227 3.85 9.91 16.73
N ILE A 228 4.28 9.20 15.68
CA ILE A 228 3.44 8.92 14.52
C ILE A 228 2.55 7.70 14.80
N PRO A 229 1.21 7.84 14.71
CA PRO A 229 0.31 6.71 14.91
C PRO A 229 0.55 5.61 13.88
N HIS A 230 0.60 4.38 14.35
CA HIS A 230 0.77 3.21 13.51
C HIS A 230 -0.57 2.69 13.00
N THR A 231 -1.65 2.81 13.78
CA THR A 231 -3.03 2.48 13.38
C THR A 231 -3.95 3.69 13.54
N ILE A 232 -4.93 3.82 12.65
CA ILE A 232 -5.99 4.82 12.78
C ILE A 232 -6.78 4.66 14.10
N PHE A 233 -6.82 3.45 14.66
CA PHE A 233 -7.53 3.16 15.90
C PHE A 233 -6.81 3.61 17.17
N GLU A 234 -5.60 4.19 17.05
CA GLU A 234 -5.00 4.99 18.13
C GLU A 234 -5.73 6.34 18.32
N ILE A 235 -6.60 6.72 17.39
CA ILE A 235 -7.36 7.96 17.43
C ILE A 235 -8.74 7.71 18.01
N GLU A 236 -9.07 8.45 19.07
CA GLU A 236 -10.38 8.37 19.71
C GLU A 236 -11.51 8.65 18.69
N GLY A 237 -12.51 7.77 18.66
CA GLY A 237 -13.64 7.85 17.73
C GLY A 237 -13.40 7.18 16.37
N ALA A 238 -12.20 6.66 16.08
CA ALA A 238 -11.94 5.99 14.80
C ALA A 238 -12.79 4.72 14.58
N ARG A 239 -13.12 3.98 15.66
CA ARG A 239 -13.89 2.73 15.59
C ARG A 239 -15.31 2.90 14.99
N THR A 240 -15.87 4.10 14.99
CA THR A 240 -17.21 4.41 14.42
C THR A 240 -17.17 4.91 12.97
N CYS A 241 -15.97 5.13 12.42
CA CYS A 241 -15.82 5.67 11.06
C CYS A 241 -14.71 5.04 10.21
N ALA A 242 -13.85 4.16 10.72
CA ALA A 242 -12.70 3.65 9.97
C ALA A 242 -12.72 2.12 9.76
N ILE A 243 -12.28 1.71 8.57
CA ILE A 243 -11.82 0.37 8.21
C ILE A 243 -10.33 0.47 7.92
N GLU A 244 -9.54 -0.47 8.44
CA GLU A 244 -8.08 -0.46 8.23
C GLU A 244 -7.61 -1.67 7.42
N PHE A 245 -6.69 -1.44 6.47
CA PHE A 245 -6.05 -2.47 5.66
C PHE A 245 -4.57 -2.60 6.01
N ARG A 246 -4.12 -3.83 6.20
CA ARG A 246 -2.75 -4.18 6.58
C ARG A 246 -2.19 -5.23 5.65
N SER A 247 -0.87 -5.25 5.48
CA SER A 247 -0.23 -6.21 4.56
C SER A 247 1.04 -6.83 5.14
N TYR A 248 1.14 -8.16 5.06
CA TYR A 248 2.39 -8.87 5.33
C TYR A 248 3.38 -8.79 4.16
N SER A 249 2.96 -8.29 2.99
CA SER A 249 3.82 -8.23 1.81
C SER A 249 5.06 -7.35 2.05
N LYS A 250 4.94 -6.27 2.80
CA LYS A 250 6.03 -5.31 3.06
C LYS A 250 6.65 -5.48 4.45
N THR A 251 5.85 -5.94 5.40
CA THR A 251 6.33 -6.27 6.75
C THR A 251 7.16 -7.56 6.76
N ALA A 252 6.66 -8.64 6.16
CA ALA A 252 7.22 -10.00 6.32
C ALA A 252 7.78 -10.62 5.03
N GLY A 253 7.78 -9.87 3.92
CA GLY A 253 8.24 -10.37 2.62
C GLY A 253 7.20 -11.20 1.84
N PHE A 254 5.91 -11.11 2.19
CA PHE A 254 4.86 -11.97 1.60
C PHE A 254 4.33 -11.42 0.26
N THR A 255 5.20 -10.87 -0.58
CA THR A 255 4.77 -10.34 -1.90
C THR A 255 4.26 -11.45 -2.80
N GLY A 256 4.99 -12.58 -2.84
CA GLY A 256 4.56 -13.81 -3.53
C GLY A 256 3.65 -14.73 -2.71
N ASN A 257 3.75 -14.72 -1.37
CA ASN A 257 2.98 -15.62 -0.50
C ASN A 257 1.54 -15.20 -0.24
N ARG A 258 1.18 -13.95 -0.53
CA ARG A 258 -0.20 -13.43 -0.52
C ARG A 258 -0.89 -13.57 0.84
N CYS A 259 -0.60 -12.65 1.76
CA CYS A 259 -1.29 -12.53 3.04
C CYS A 259 -1.40 -11.07 3.48
N ALA A 260 -2.56 -10.71 4.00
CA ALA A 260 -2.92 -9.39 4.50
C ALA A 260 -4.07 -9.56 5.49
N TYR A 261 -4.55 -8.46 6.05
CA TYR A 261 -5.80 -8.47 6.80
C TYR A 261 -6.49 -7.11 6.76
N THR A 262 -7.81 -7.14 6.95
CA THR A 262 -8.66 -5.96 7.11
C THR A 262 -9.27 -5.95 8.51
N VAL A 263 -9.30 -4.80 9.17
CA VAL A 263 -10.01 -4.59 10.43
C VAL A 263 -11.30 -3.82 10.16
N VAL A 264 -12.44 -4.44 10.48
CA VAL A 264 -13.76 -3.82 10.39
C VAL A 264 -14.41 -3.83 11.77
N PRO A 265 -14.40 -2.70 12.50
CA PRO A 265 -14.95 -2.64 13.85
C PRO A 265 -16.43 -3.02 13.91
N MET A 266 -16.85 -3.64 15.02
CA MET A 266 -18.26 -3.97 15.28
C MET A 266 -19.14 -2.75 15.54
N GLU A 267 -18.52 -1.62 15.90
CA GLU A 267 -19.15 -0.32 16.13
C GLU A 267 -19.39 0.47 14.84
N LEU A 268 -18.78 0.06 13.73
CA LEU A 268 -18.91 0.73 12.45
C LEU A 268 -20.23 0.35 11.77
N GLU A 269 -21.20 1.24 11.90
CA GLU A 269 -22.57 1.05 11.39
C GLU A 269 -22.97 2.17 10.43
N ARG A 270 -23.66 1.82 9.33
CA ARG A 270 -24.33 2.79 8.46
C ARG A 270 -25.76 2.33 8.21
N GLN A 271 -26.72 3.23 8.40
CA GLN A 271 -28.14 2.98 8.16
C GLN A 271 -28.70 1.75 8.92
N GLY A 272 -28.31 1.54 10.19
CA GLY A 272 -28.77 0.36 10.94
C GLY A 272 -27.98 -0.93 10.67
N VAL A 273 -26.98 -0.89 9.78
CA VAL A 273 -26.27 -2.08 9.30
C VAL A 273 -24.78 -2.01 9.64
N LYS A 274 -24.29 -3.03 10.35
CA LYS A 274 -22.86 -3.18 10.66
C LYS A 274 -22.07 -3.52 9.40
N LEU A 275 -21.08 -2.71 9.07
CA LEU A 275 -20.22 -2.96 7.90
C LEU A 275 -19.43 -4.27 8.05
N ASN A 276 -19.07 -4.66 9.28
CA ASN A 276 -18.44 -5.95 9.58
C ASN A 276 -19.27 -7.13 9.03
N SER A 277 -20.59 -7.13 9.23
CA SER A 277 -21.47 -8.21 8.75
C SER A 277 -21.56 -8.27 7.22
N LEU A 278 -21.55 -7.11 6.55
CA LEU A 278 -21.51 -7.05 5.08
C LEU A 278 -20.18 -7.59 4.54
N TRP A 279 -19.06 -7.18 5.14
CA TRP A 279 -17.74 -7.64 4.74
C TRP A 279 -17.57 -9.14 4.97
N ASN A 280 -18.03 -9.66 6.11
CA ASN A 280 -18.05 -11.08 6.38
C ASN A 280 -18.85 -11.85 5.33
N ARG A 281 -20.06 -11.39 4.99
CA ARG A 281 -20.89 -12.05 3.97
C ARG A 281 -20.20 -12.04 2.61
N ARG A 282 -19.54 -10.94 2.24
CA ARG A 282 -18.74 -10.83 1.01
C ARG A 282 -17.61 -11.83 1.00
N GLN A 283 -16.81 -11.91 2.07
CA GLN A 283 -15.68 -12.84 2.17
C GLN A 283 -16.15 -14.29 2.04
N CYS A 284 -17.16 -14.72 2.79
CA CYS A 284 -17.72 -16.08 2.70
C CYS A 284 -18.35 -16.43 1.34
N THR A 285 -18.56 -15.46 0.45
CA THR A 285 -19.17 -15.70 -0.87
C THR A 285 -18.15 -15.64 -2.00
N LYS A 286 -17.17 -14.74 -1.91
CA LYS A 286 -16.22 -14.44 -3.00
C LYS A 286 -14.78 -14.86 -2.68
N PHE A 287 -14.52 -15.48 -1.53
CA PHE A 287 -13.19 -15.86 -1.10
C PHE A 287 -13.22 -17.18 -0.29
N ASN A 288 -12.19 -18.01 -0.44
CA ASN A 288 -12.09 -19.32 0.22
C ASN A 288 -11.04 -19.35 1.36
N GLY A 289 -10.55 -18.18 1.78
CA GLY A 289 -9.54 -18.06 2.82
C GLY A 289 -8.10 -18.18 2.33
N VAL A 290 -7.17 -17.62 3.11
CA VAL A 290 -5.72 -17.76 2.87
C VAL A 290 -5.27 -19.16 3.27
N PRO A 291 -4.38 -19.83 2.50
CA PRO A 291 -3.94 -21.19 2.83
C PRO A 291 -3.34 -21.30 4.24
N TYR A 292 -3.62 -22.42 4.93
CA TYR A 292 -3.15 -22.70 6.29
C TYR A 292 -1.64 -22.49 6.47
N VAL A 293 -0.83 -23.02 5.55
CA VAL A 293 0.64 -22.88 5.55
C VAL A 293 1.08 -21.42 5.56
N ILE A 294 0.43 -20.58 4.75
CA ILE A 294 0.73 -19.15 4.68
C ILE A 294 0.34 -18.44 5.98
N GLN A 295 -0.83 -18.77 6.55
CA GLN A 295 -1.26 -18.18 7.82
C GLN A 295 -0.33 -18.59 8.97
N ARG A 296 0.19 -19.83 8.99
CA ARG A 296 1.20 -20.27 9.96
C ARG A 296 2.52 -19.52 9.82
N GLY A 297 2.95 -19.27 8.58
CA GLY A 297 4.08 -18.38 8.30
C GLY A 297 3.84 -16.97 8.80
N ALA A 298 2.67 -16.39 8.54
CA ALA A 298 2.32 -15.05 9.02
C ALA A 298 2.27 -14.98 10.55
N ALA A 299 1.73 -16.00 11.22
CA ALA A 299 1.70 -16.04 12.68
C ALA A 299 3.12 -16.12 13.30
N ALA A 300 4.07 -16.74 12.59
CA ALA A 300 5.44 -16.89 13.07
C ALA A 300 6.17 -15.55 13.22
N ILE A 301 5.77 -14.48 12.51
CA ILE A 301 6.39 -13.17 12.69
C ILE A 301 6.14 -12.58 14.08
N TYR A 302 5.12 -13.08 14.79
CA TYR A 302 4.77 -12.65 16.15
C TYR A 302 5.50 -13.41 17.24
N THR A 303 6.30 -14.44 16.93
CA THR A 303 7.20 -15.02 17.95
C THR A 303 8.33 -14.03 18.25
N PRO A 304 9.02 -14.14 19.40
CA PRO A 304 10.19 -13.31 19.70
C PRO A 304 11.23 -13.32 18.57
N GLU A 305 11.58 -14.50 18.06
CA GLU A 305 12.57 -14.69 17.00
C GLU A 305 12.05 -14.16 15.65
N GLY A 306 10.78 -14.43 15.33
CA GLY A 306 10.16 -13.93 14.11
C GLY A 306 10.09 -12.41 14.07
N ARG A 307 9.78 -11.76 15.19
CA ARG A 307 9.77 -10.30 15.30
C ARG A 307 11.15 -9.71 15.07
N GLU A 308 12.18 -10.27 15.72
CA GLU A 308 13.56 -9.81 15.57
C GLU A 308 14.04 -9.95 14.12
N GLN A 309 13.85 -11.11 13.51
CA GLN A 309 14.28 -11.40 12.14
C GLN A 309 13.53 -10.53 11.12
N THR A 310 12.23 -10.32 11.32
CA THR A 310 11.41 -9.47 10.45
C THR A 310 11.85 -8.01 10.56
N ARG A 311 12.10 -7.51 11.79
CA ARG A 311 12.63 -6.16 12.00
C ARG A 311 14.01 -5.96 11.38
N ALA A 312 14.89 -6.97 11.41
CA ALA A 312 16.19 -6.90 10.75
C ALA A 312 16.04 -6.72 9.22
N ALA A 313 15.07 -7.39 8.59
CA ALA A 313 14.79 -7.20 7.17
C ALA A 313 14.22 -5.80 6.86
N ILE A 314 13.34 -5.27 7.72
CA ILE A 314 12.83 -3.89 7.59
C ILE A 314 13.97 -2.88 7.73
N ALA A 315 14.83 -3.04 8.74
CA ALA A 315 15.97 -2.16 8.99
C ALA A 315 16.95 -2.14 7.81
N TYR A 316 17.16 -3.27 7.13
CA TYR A 316 17.94 -3.34 5.91
C TYR A 316 17.38 -2.41 4.82
N TYR A 317 16.05 -2.43 4.62
CA TYR A 317 15.40 -1.55 3.65
C TYR A 317 15.35 -0.09 4.09
N GLN A 318 15.23 0.20 5.39
CA GLN A 318 15.34 1.56 5.90
C GLN A 318 16.75 2.11 5.66
N ASN A 319 17.80 1.29 5.80
CA ASN A 319 19.15 1.69 5.44
C ASN A 319 19.29 1.99 3.94
N ASN A 320 18.72 1.16 3.07
CA ASN A 320 18.67 1.46 1.63
C ASN A 320 17.92 2.77 1.34
N ALA A 321 16.81 3.01 2.05
CA ALA A 321 16.04 4.23 1.88
C ALA A 321 16.86 5.47 2.26
N LYS A 322 17.60 5.39 3.36
CA LYS A 322 18.56 6.38 3.81
C LYS A 322 19.65 6.64 2.76
N VAL A 323 20.28 5.59 2.22
CA VAL A 323 21.32 5.69 1.18
C VAL A 323 20.80 6.43 -0.06
N ILE A 324 19.62 6.07 -0.54
CA ILE A 324 19.00 6.73 -1.70
C ILE A 324 18.73 8.20 -1.39
N ARG A 325 18.04 8.48 -0.28
CA ARG A 325 17.64 9.84 0.09
C ARG A 325 18.85 10.74 0.29
N GLU A 326 19.81 10.34 1.12
CA GLU A 326 20.99 11.15 1.44
C GLU A 326 21.89 11.32 0.22
N GLY A 327 22.12 10.25 -0.55
CA GLY A 327 23.00 10.29 -1.72
C GLY A 327 22.45 11.16 -2.86
N LEU A 328 21.16 11.09 -3.14
CA LEU A 328 20.53 11.93 -4.16
C LEU A 328 20.35 13.38 -3.68
N SER A 329 20.05 13.61 -2.40
CA SER A 329 20.03 14.97 -1.83
C SER A 329 21.40 15.64 -1.89
N ALA A 330 22.48 14.88 -1.62
CA ALA A 330 23.84 15.38 -1.74
C ALA A 330 24.25 15.74 -3.18
N ALA A 331 23.52 15.25 -4.18
CA ALA A 331 23.68 15.62 -5.59
C ALA A 331 22.74 16.74 -6.04
N GLY A 332 22.10 17.44 -5.09
CA GLY A 332 21.28 18.62 -5.36
C GLY A 332 19.82 18.33 -5.74
N LEU A 333 19.37 17.07 -5.67
CA LEU A 333 17.97 16.75 -5.91
C LEU A 333 17.11 16.91 -4.65
N GLU A 334 15.88 17.40 -4.82
CA GLU A 334 14.92 17.52 -3.72
C GLU A 334 14.26 16.15 -3.45
N CYS A 335 14.62 15.53 -2.33
CA CYS A 335 14.11 14.22 -1.91
C CYS A 335 13.15 14.33 -0.72
N PHE A 336 12.00 13.67 -0.83
CA PHE A 336 11.00 13.49 0.24
C PHE A 336 10.83 11.99 0.56
N GLY A 337 10.17 11.69 1.69
CA GLY A 337 9.98 10.31 2.14
C GLY A 337 11.28 9.66 2.66
N GLY A 338 11.37 8.33 2.58
CA GLY A 338 12.55 7.55 2.94
C GLY A 338 12.88 7.44 4.44
N VAL A 339 12.01 7.96 5.33
CA VAL A 339 12.15 7.88 6.80
C VAL A 339 11.15 6.89 7.39
N ASN A 340 9.87 7.09 7.11
CA ASN A 340 8.79 6.24 7.62
C ASN A 340 8.23 5.27 6.58
N ALA A 341 8.84 5.23 5.39
CA ALA A 341 8.40 4.41 4.29
C ALA A 341 9.60 3.98 3.45
N PRO A 342 9.53 2.82 2.77
CA PRO A 342 10.59 2.32 1.90
C PRO A 342 10.57 3.00 0.51
N TYR A 343 10.11 4.25 0.44
CA TYR A 343 9.98 5.01 -0.81
C TYR A 343 10.59 6.39 -0.69
N ILE A 344 11.34 6.77 -1.70
CA ILE A 344 11.86 8.12 -1.88
C ILE A 344 11.05 8.76 -2.99
N TRP A 345 10.48 9.91 -2.67
CA TRP A 345 9.72 10.73 -3.58
C TRP A 345 10.58 11.89 -4.03
N LEU A 346 11.00 11.84 -5.29
CA LEU A 346 12.05 12.69 -5.84
C LEU A 346 11.42 13.69 -6.80
N LYS A 347 11.62 14.98 -6.55
CA LYS A 347 11.23 16.02 -7.49
C LYS A 347 12.17 15.99 -8.69
N THR A 348 11.60 16.05 -9.87
CA THR A 348 12.36 16.13 -11.12
C THR A 348 13.11 17.47 -11.20
N PRO A 349 14.34 17.49 -11.77
CA PRO A 349 15.09 18.71 -11.95
C PRO A 349 14.47 19.60 -13.04
N ASP A 350 14.61 20.91 -12.88
CA ASP A 350 14.26 21.93 -13.89
C ASP A 350 12.83 21.86 -14.46
N GLY A 351 11.89 21.28 -13.70
CA GLY A 351 10.49 21.14 -14.11
C GLY A 351 10.26 20.08 -15.20
N MET A 352 11.18 19.12 -15.35
CA MET A 352 11.06 18.01 -16.30
C MET A 352 9.83 17.14 -16.02
N GLY A 353 9.20 16.61 -17.07
CA GLY A 353 8.08 15.68 -16.90
C GLY A 353 8.50 14.38 -16.19
N SER A 354 7.57 13.77 -15.44
CA SER A 354 7.80 12.50 -14.73
C SER A 354 8.27 11.37 -15.65
N TRP A 355 7.65 11.25 -16.83
CA TRP A 355 8.01 10.23 -17.81
C TRP A 355 9.33 10.53 -18.52
N ASP A 356 9.59 11.80 -18.82
CA ASP A 356 10.84 12.23 -19.44
C ASP A 356 12.03 11.94 -18.51
N PHE A 357 11.88 12.25 -17.21
CA PHE A 357 12.92 11.94 -16.24
C PHE A 357 13.07 10.44 -15.98
N PHE A 358 11.97 9.67 -16.01
CA PHE A 358 12.04 8.21 -15.99
C PHE A 358 12.87 7.66 -17.16
N ASP A 359 12.58 8.11 -18.39
CA ASP A 359 13.28 7.64 -19.59
C ASP A 359 14.76 8.08 -19.57
N LEU A 360 15.05 9.30 -19.10
CA LEU A 360 16.42 9.81 -18.94
C LEU A 360 17.25 8.97 -17.96
N VAL A 361 16.71 8.68 -16.76
CA VAL A 361 17.40 7.89 -15.74
C VAL A 361 17.61 6.45 -16.21
N LEU A 362 16.63 5.88 -16.93
CA LEU A 362 16.77 4.55 -17.51
C LEU A 362 17.86 4.51 -18.60
N ASP A 363 17.88 5.50 -19.48
CA ASP A 363 18.82 5.58 -20.60
C ASP A 363 20.26 5.86 -20.13
N ARG A 364 20.44 6.84 -19.23
CA ARG A 364 21.76 7.35 -18.86
C ARG A 364 22.38 6.68 -17.64
N ALA A 365 21.56 6.20 -16.71
CA ALA A 365 22.02 5.55 -15.49
C ALA A 365 21.70 4.04 -15.44
N ASN A 366 20.91 3.51 -16.39
CA ASN A 366 20.38 2.15 -16.33
C ASN A 366 19.71 1.84 -14.99
N VAL A 367 18.97 2.81 -14.44
CA VAL A 367 18.18 2.64 -13.23
C VAL A 367 16.71 2.78 -13.60
N ALA A 368 15.90 1.77 -13.29
CA ALA A 368 14.46 1.86 -13.50
C ALA A 368 13.80 2.48 -12.25
N THR A 369 12.99 3.52 -12.45
CA THR A 369 12.25 4.22 -11.39
C THR A 369 10.73 4.07 -11.62
N THR A 370 9.88 4.80 -10.90
CA THR A 370 8.44 4.88 -11.22
C THR A 370 8.05 6.34 -11.46
N PRO A 371 7.47 6.70 -12.62
CA PRO A 371 7.06 8.07 -12.88
C PRO A 371 5.89 8.48 -11.98
N GLY A 372 5.98 9.67 -11.40
CA GLY A 372 5.01 10.18 -10.45
C GLY A 372 3.62 10.41 -11.04
N ALA A 373 3.55 10.84 -12.30
CA ALA A 373 2.31 10.98 -13.09
C ALA A 373 1.39 9.73 -13.05
N GLY A 374 1.98 8.54 -12.86
CA GLY A 374 1.23 7.30 -12.74
C GLY A 374 0.38 7.16 -11.47
N PHE A 375 0.65 7.95 -10.44
CA PHE A 375 -0.04 7.93 -9.15
C PHE A 375 -1.15 8.98 -9.06
N GLY A 376 -1.37 9.74 -10.12
CA GLY A 376 -2.31 10.85 -10.17
C GLY A 376 -1.65 12.14 -10.65
N PRO A 377 -2.45 13.14 -11.03
CA PRO A 377 -1.96 14.38 -11.63
C PRO A 377 -1.10 15.22 -10.68
N SER A 378 -1.31 15.15 -9.36
CA SER A 378 -0.42 15.82 -8.40
C SER A 378 0.94 15.10 -8.25
N GLY A 379 1.11 13.96 -8.91
CA GLY A 379 2.39 13.26 -9.03
C GLY A 379 3.26 13.70 -10.19
N GLU A 380 2.75 14.52 -11.12
CA GLU A 380 3.54 15.05 -12.24
C GLU A 380 4.72 15.90 -11.73
N GLY A 381 5.86 15.84 -12.43
CA GLY A 381 7.09 16.49 -11.98
C GLY A 381 7.81 15.77 -10.84
N TYR A 382 7.42 14.54 -10.50
CA TYR A 382 8.11 13.68 -9.53
C TYR A 382 8.39 12.27 -10.09
N ILE A 383 9.31 11.55 -9.46
CA ILE A 383 9.48 10.10 -9.61
C ILE A 383 9.61 9.43 -8.24
N ARG A 384 9.25 8.15 -8.15
CA ARG A 384 9.43 7.32 -6.96
C ARG A 384 10.56 6.32 -7.16
N LEU A 385 11.44 6.21 -6.17
CA LEU A 385 12.39 5.10 -6.02
C LEU A 385 12.00 4.23 -4.83
N THR A 386 12.02 2.91 -5.02
CA THR A 386 11.86 1.96 -3.91
C THR A 386 13.18 1.60 -3.25
N ALA A 387 13.17 1.46 -1.93
CA ALA A 387 14.31 0.96 -1.15
C ALA A 387 14.41 -0.58 -1.13
N PHE A 388 13.43 -1.26 -1.73
CA PHE A 388 13.44 -2.72 -1.91
C PHE A 388 14.43 -3.16 -3.00
N GLY A 389 15.71 -3.07 -2.68
CA GLY A 389 16.82 -3.52 -3.52
C GLY A 389 17.85 -4.27 -2.70
N ASP A 390 18.86 -4.81 -3.36
CA ASP A 390 20.12 -5.17 -2.70
C ASP A 390 20.89 -3.88 -2.35
N ALA A 391 21.63 -3.88 -1.24
CA ALA A 391 22.31 -2.70 -0.70
C ALA A 391 23.43 -2.20 -1.63
N ASP A 392 24.22 -3.12 -2.21
CA ASP A 392 25.32 -2.75 -3.10
C ASP A 392 24.75 -2.22 -4.43
N ALA A 393 23.72 -2.90 -4.96
CA ALA A 393 23.00 -2.40 -6.13
C ALA A 393 22.31 -1.06 -5.87
N THR A 394 21.82 -0.81 -4.65
CA THR A 394 21.20 0.45 -4.26
C THR A 394 22.23 1.59 -4.24
N GLN A 395 23.38 1.36 -3.61
CA GLN A 395 24.48 2.33 -3.61
C GLN A 395 24.96 2.62 -5.04
N GLU A 396 25.12 1.59 -5.86
CA GLU A 396 25.54 1.76 -7.24
C GLU A 396 24.50 2.53 -8.08
N ALA A 397 23.21 2.29 -7.87
CA ALA A 397 22.15 3.07 -8.53
C ALA A 397 22.24 4.56 -8.18
N VAL A 398 22.48 4.88 -6.91
CA VAL A 398 22.71 6.25 -6.46
C VAL A 398 23.93 6.84 -7.17
N ASP A 399 25.08 6.15 -7.16
CA ASP A 399 26.31 6.65 -7.78
C ASP A 399 26.14 6.90 -9.30
N ARG A 400 25.41 6.02 -10.00
CA ARG A 400 25.10 6.18 -11.42
C ARG A 400 24.20 7.39 -11.70
N ILE A 401 23.17 7.62 -10.87
CA ILE A 401 22.30 8.79 -11.00
C ILE A 401 23.10 10.06 -10.73
N ARG A 402 23.96 10.08 -9.72
CA ARG A 402 24.83 11.24 -9.42
C ARG A 402 25.74 11.57 -10.60
N ALA A 403 26.42 10.57 -11.15
CA ALA A 403 27.30 10.73 -12.31
C ALA A 403 26.55 11.15 -13.59
N MET A 404 25.25 10.88 -13.68
CA MET A 404 24.39 11.37 -14.76
C MET A 404 24.12 12.87 -14.63
N LEU A 405 23.97 13.40 -13.41
CA LEU A 405 23.67 14.81 -13.14
C LEU A 405 24.91 15.73 -13.27
N ASP A 406 26.11 15.19 -13.05
CA ASP A 406 27.37 15.94 -13.17
C ASP A 406 27.81 16.21 -14.62
N LYS A 407 27.05 15.73 -15.61
CA LYS A 407 27.33 15.83 -17.05
C LYS A 407 26.27 16.66 -17.76
#